data_AF-A0A4U8UKU5-F1
#
_entry.id   AF-A0A4U8UKU5-F1
#
_cell.length_a   1.000
_cell.length_b   1.000
_cell.length_c   1.000
_cell.angle_alpha   90.00
_cell.angle_beta   90.00
_cell.angle_gamma   90.00
#
_symmetry.space_group_name_H-M   'P 1'
#
loop_
_entity.id
_entity.type
_entity.pdbx_description
1 polymer ?
#
loop_
_entity_poly.entity_id
_entity_poly.type
_entity_poly.pdbx_seq_one_letter_code
_entity_poly.pdbx_strand_id
1 'polypeptide(L)'
;SKEIYGSCRIQKMLEREDLNYCRSYIAILMKEMGLKSVLRRKFVNTTDSKHSFPLAKNELDREFSSSTIGEKWVSDITYIRVNDNWNYLTTIIDLADRKVVGWALSEDMTVQNTVLKAWVHARRNRTISSNFIFHSDRGVQYAANTMTNIFSFNSNITQSMSRKGNCWDNAVAESFFKTIKHEWLYRFKF
;
A
#
# COMPACT_ATOMS: atom_id res chain seq x y z
N SER A 1 -6.90 7.05 -24.10
CA SER A 1 -6.54 7.54 -22.74
C SER A 1 -7.44 6.85 -21.72
N LYS A 2 -6.95 6.50 -20.52
CA LYS A 2 -7.78 5.90 -19.44
C LYS A 2 -8.50 6.95 -18.58
N GLU A 3 -8.41 8.25 -18.88
CA GLU A 3 -9.10 9.34 -18.15
C GLU A 3 -8.77 9.43 -16.64
N ILE A 4 -7.60 8.94 -16.24
CA ILE A 4 -7.21 8.89 -14.83
C ILE A 4 -6.60 10.23 -14.38
N TYR A 5 -5.70 10.79 -15.19
CA TYR A 5 -4.82 11.86 -14.75
C TYR A 5 -5.53 13.21 -14.73
N GLY A 6 -5.41 13.90 -13.60
CA GLY A 6 -5.74 15.32 -13.47
C GLY A 6 -4.52 16.21 -13.73
N SER A 7 -4.74 17.52 -13.75
CA SER A 7 -3.70 18.52 -14.08
C SER A 7 -2.42 18.37 -13.27
N CYS A 8 -2.52 17.99 -11.99
CA CYS A 8 -1.36 17.75 -11.13
C CYS A 8 -0.48 16.57 -11.60
N ARG A 9 -1.07 15.44 -11.99
CA ARG A 9 -0.30 14.28 -12.47
C ARG A 9 0.23 14.49 -13.88
N ILE A 10 -0.54 15.17 -14.73
CA ILE A 10 -0.06 15.58 -16.05
C ILE A 10 1.14 16.51 -15.90
N GLN A 11 1.10 17.47 -14.97
CA GLN A 11 2.25 18.33 -14.68
C GLN A 11 3.48 17.51 -14.30
N LYS A 12 3.35 16.58 -13.32
CA LYS A 12 4.46 15.71 -12.91
C LYS A 12 4.96 14.77 -14.00
N MET A 13 4.10 14.39 -14.94
CA MET A 13 4.50 13.62 -16.12
C MET A 13 5.32 14.47 -17.08
N LEU A 14 4.84 15.69 -17.40
CA LEU A 14 5.54 16.64 -18.27
C LEU A 14 6.88 17.09 -17.67
N GLU A 15 6.95 17.33 -16.36
CA GLU A 15 8.22 17.65 -15.66
C GLU A 15 9.27 16.54 -15.84
N ARG A 16 8.87 15.26 -15.96
CA ARG A 16 9.80 14.15 -16.21
C ARG A 16 10.29 14.09 -17.66
N GLU A 17 9.62 14.81 -18.56
CA GLU A 17 9.98 14.99 -19.95
C GLU A 17 10.64 16.37 -20.18
N ASP A 18 11.11 17.03 -19.11
CA ASP A 18 11.67 18.39 -19.11
C ASP A 18 10.72 19.51 -19.60
N LEU A 19 9.41 19.22 -19.65
CA LEU A 19 8.36 20.17 -20.04
C LEU A 19 7.72 20.82 -18.81
N ASN A 20 8.18 22.02 -18.49
CA ASN A 20 7.75 22.75 -17.30
C ASN A 20 6.56 23.68 -17.59
N TYR A 21 5.36 23.25 -17.21
CA TYR A 21 4.13 24.04 -17.32
C TYR A 21 3.44 24.23 -15.96
N CYS A 22 2.80 25.38 -15.78
CA CYS A 22 2.00 25.65 -14.59
C CYS A 22 0.75 24.74 -14.54
N ARG A 23 0.44 24.21 -13.35
CA ARG A 23 -0.76 23.38 -13.12
C ARG A 23 -2.06 24.02 -13.59
N SER A 24 -2.21 25.34 -13.40
CA SER A 24 -3.37 26.12 -13.84
C SER A 24 -3.52 26.11 -15.35
N TYR A 25 -2.40 26.28 -16.08
CA TYR A 25 -2.37 26.24 -17.53
C TYR A 25 -2.77 24.85 -18.07
N ILE A 26 -2.22 23.78 -17.49
CA ILE A 26 -2.61 22.40 -17.83
C ILE A 26 -4.10 22.18 -17.58
N ALA A 27 -4.66 22.73 -16.49
CA ALA A 27 -6.09 22.60 -16.19
C ALA A 27 -6.98 23.33 -17.23
N ILE A 28 -6.51 24.46 -17.77
CA ILE A 28 -7.19 25.17 -18.87
C ILE A 28 -7.18 24.31 -20.13
N LEU A 29 -6.01 23.78 -20.53
CA LEU A 29 -5.89 22.89 -21.70
C LEU A 29 -6.76 21.64 -21.55
N MET A 30 -6.77 21.02 -20.36
CA MET A 30 -7.67 19.89 -20.08
C MET A 30 -9.14 20.27 -20.30
N LYS A 31 -9.56 21.47 -19.89
CA LYS A 31 -10.94 21.95 -20.07
C LYS A 31 -11.26 22.17 -21.55
N GLU A 32 -10.34 22.79 -22.31
CA GLU A 32 -10.49 23.02 -23.75
C GLU A 32 -10.57 21.70 -24.53
N MET A 33 -9.79 20.70 -24.13
CA MET A 33 -9.78 19.36 -24.72
C MET A 33 -10.89 18.43 -24.19
N GLY A 34 -11.74 18.90 -23.27
CA GLY A 34 -12.79 18.08 -22.65
C GLY A 34 -12.30 16.97 -21.72
N LEU A 35 -11.03 16.99 -21.30
CA LEU A 35 -10.40 15.99 -20.44
C LEU A 35 -10.79 16.19 -18.96
N LYS A 36 -11.22 15.10 -18.30
CA LYS A 36 -11.58 15.11 -16.87
C LYS A 36 -10.90 13.96 -16.13
N SER A 37 -10.52 14.19 -14.87
CA SER A 37 -10.02 13.14 -13.97
C SER A 37 -11.17 12.48 -13.22
N VAL A 38 -11.11 11.15 -13.10
CA VAL A 38 -12.17 10.30 -12.54
C VAL A 38 -12.09 10.13 -11.00
N LEU A 39 -11.09 10.71 -10.32
CA LEU A 39 -10.89 10.48 -8.87
C LEU A 39 -11.98 11.15 -7.99
N ARG A 40 -12.88 10.34 -7.42
CA ARG A 40 -13.84 10.74 -6.39
C ARG A 40 -13.23 10.57 -4.99
N ARG A 41 -13.40 11.54 -4.08
CA ARG A 41 -13.06 11.39 -2.66
C ARG A 41 -14.21 10.71 -1.91
N LYS A 42 -13.96 9.52 -1.34
CA LYS A 42 -14.64 9.04 -0.12
C LYS A 42 -13.60 8.40 0.79
N PHE A 43 -13.63 8.74 2.08
CA PHE A 43 -12.83 8.13 3.13
C PHE A 43 -13.72 7.11 3.85
N VAL A 44 -13.25 5.87 3.98
CA VAL A 44 -13.92 4.81 4.75
C VAL A 44 -12.85 4.19 5.64
N ASN A 45 -13.12 4.12 6.94
CA ASN A 45 -12.22 3.52 7.92
C ASN A 45 -12.54 2.02 8.00
N THR A 46 -11.57 1.14 7.75
CA THR A 46 -11.80 -0.31 7.63
C THR A 46 -10.74 -1.11 8.36
N THR A 47 -10.76 -1.13 9.70
CA THR A 47 -10.09 -2.18 10.49
C THR A 47 -10.77 -2.35 11.86
N ASP A 48 -11.13 -3.58 12.23
CA ASP A 48 -11.42 -3.94 13.63
C ASP A 48 -10.11 -4.34 14.33
N SER A 49 -9.66 -3.48 15.23
CA SER A 49 -8.37 -3.60 15.94
C SER A 49 -8.52 -4.24 17.33
N LYS A 50 -9.65 -4.90 17.62
CA LYS A 50 -9.88 -5.61 18.88
C LYS A 50 -9.54 -7.10 18.75
N HIS A 51 -8.32 -7.47 19.14
CA HIS A 51 -7.92 -8.88 19.30
C HIS A 51 -6.94 -9.05 20.47
N SER A 52 -6.81 -10.27 20.97
CA SER A 52 -5.92 -10.63 22.09
C SER A 52 -4.47 -10.97 21.68
N PHE A 53 -4.16 -10.99 20.37
CA PHE A 53 -2.80 -11.26 19.87
C PHE A 53 -1.78 -10.18 20.29
N PRO A 54 -0.48 -10.54 20.40
CA PRO A 54 0.59 -9.61 20.72
C PRO A 54 0.70 -8.49 19.69
N LEU A 55 1.03 -7.30 20.17
CA LEU A 55 1.08 -6.07 19.38
C LEU A 55 2.48 -5.51 19.42
N ALA A 56 3.06 -5.28 18.25
CA ALA A 56 4.37 -4.63 18.15
C ALA A 56 4.26 -3.13 18.44
N LYS A 57 5.35 -2.52 18.91
CA LYS A 57 5.44 -1.06 19.05
C LYS A 57 5.46 -0.42 17.66
N ASN A 58 5.01 0.83 17.57
CA ASN A 58 5.12 1.59 16.33
C ASN A 58 6.54 2.14 16.17
N GLU A 59 7.43 1.29 15.65
CA GLU A 59 8.83 1.67 15.33
C GLU A 59 8.97 2.55 14.07
N LEU A 60 7.99 2.53 13.14
CA LEU A 60 8.07 3.36 11.93
C LEU A 60 7.75 4.82 12.24
N ASP A 61 6.84 5.07 13.18
CA ASP A 61 6.36 6.38 13.65
C ASP A 61 6.15 7.42 12.53
N ARG A 62 5.55 6.98 11.41
CA ARG A 62 5.25 7.78 10.21
C ARG A 62 6.48 8.31 9.46
N GLU A 63 7.66 7.78 9.75
CA GLU A 63 8.88 8.06 9.00
C GLU A 63 8.85 7.29 7.65
N PHE A 64 8.04 7.78 6.72
CA PHE A 64 7.84 7.14 5.42
C PHE A 64 8.97 7.41 4.42
N SER A 65 10.00 8.17 4.81
CA SER A 65 11.22 8.35 4.04
C SER A 65 12.16 7.18 4.29
N SER A 66 12.65 6.61 3.19
CA SER A 66 13.75 5.66 3.20
C SER A 66 14.66 6.00 2.02
N SER A 67 15.97 6.09 2.26
CA SER A 67 16.95 6.26 1.18
C SER A 67 17.49 4.92 0.70
N THR A 68 17.30 3.85 1.48
CA THR A 68 17.85 2.53 1.18
C THR A 68 16.75 1.55 0.80
N ILE A 69 16.94 0.90 -0.35
CA ILE A 69 16.05 -0.18 -0.82
C ILE A 69 16.10 -1.34 0.18
N GLY A 70 14.94 -1.90 0.53
CA GLY A 70 14.88 -3.04 1.46
C GLY A 70 15.09 -2.66 2.92
N GLU A 71 14.97 -1.37 3.28
CA GLU A 71 15.09 -0.91 4.67
C GLU A 71 13.75 -0.87 5.38
N LYS A 72 12.71 -0.32 4.77
CA LYS A 72 11.40 -0.18 5.41
C LYS A 72 10.32 -0.62 4.43
N TRP A 73 9.61 -1.70 4.77
CA TRP A 73 8.46 -2.16 4.00
C TRP A 73 7.17 -1.93 4.78
N VAL A 74 6.13 -1.58 4.05
CA VAL A 74 4.79 -1.37 4.58
C VAL A 74 3.85 -2.39 3.94
N SER A 75 2.97 -2.99 4.74
CA SER A 75 1.99 -3.95 4.27
C SER A 75 0.58 -3.60 4.75
N ASP A 76 -0.39 -3.93 3.91
CA ASP A 76 -1.80 -3.80 4.23
C ASP A 76 -2.64 -4.81 3.43
N ILE A 77 -3.84 -5.10 3.94
CA ILE A 77 -4.82 -6.01 3.34
C ILE A 77 -6.11 -5.24 3.07
N THR A 78 -6.62 -5.33 1.84
CA THR A 78 -7.95 -4.83 1.50
C THR A 78 -8.78 -5.89 0.81
N TYR A 79 -10.10 -5.82 0.97
CA TYR A 79 -11.02 -6.59 0.15
C TYR A 79 -11.27 -5.89 -1.20
N ILE A 80 -11.35 -6.67 -2.27
CA ILE A 80 -11.62 -6.26 -3.65
C ILE A 80 -12.62 -7.23 -4.30
N ARG A 81 -13.31 -6.79 -5.37
CA ARG A 81 -14.24 -7.64 -6.12
C ARG A 81 -13.56 -8.26 -7.33
N VAL A 82 -13.67 -9.58 -7.49
CA VAL A 82 -13.23 -10.34 -8.66
C VAL A 82 -14.31 -11.38 -8.96
N ASN A 83 -14.81 -11.40 -10.20
CA ASN A 83 -15.92 -12.22 -10.71
C ASN A 83 -17.14 -12.19 -9.78
N ASP A 84 -17.50 -10.98 -9.36
CA ASP A 84 -18.57 -10.67 -8.40
C ASP A 84 -18.39 -11.25 -6.97
N ASN A 85 -17.27 -11.94 -6.71
CA ASN A 85 -16.88 -12.46 -5.40
C ASN A 85 -15.91 -11.52 -4.66
N TRP A 86 -15.99 -11.52 -3.34
CA TRP A 86 -15.05 -10.80 -2.49
C TRP A 86 -13.75 -11.59 -2.32
N ASN A 87 -12.63 -10.91 -2.56
CA ASN A 87 -11.29 -11.45 -2.42
C ASN A 87 -10.45 -10.48 -1.57
N TYR A 88 -9.43 -10.99 -0.90
CA TYR A 88 -8.49 -10.21 -0.11
C TYR A 88 -7.20 -10.01 -0.90
N LEU A 89 -6.89 -8.75 -1.20
CA LEU A 89 -5.63 -8.33 -1.79
C LEU A 89 -4.69 -7.85 -0.68
N THR A 90 -3.60 -8.58 -0.49
CA THR A 90 -2.49 -8.18 0.38
C THR A 90 -1.38 -7.58 -0.45
N THR A 91 -0.80 -6.47 -0.02
CA THR A 91 0.36 -5.85 -0.68
C THR A 91 1.48 -5.54 0.30
N ILE A 92 2.71 -5.54 -0.22
CA ILE A 92 3.93 -5.13 0.48
C ILE A 92 4.64 -4.11 -0.42
N ILE A 93 4.83 -2.91 0.09
CA ILE A 93 5.42 -1.77 -0.60
C ILE A 93 6.73 -1.41 0.08
N ASP A 94 7.77 -1.23 -0.71
CA ASP A 94 9.02 -0.65 -0.22
C ASP A 94 8.93 0.87 -0.18
N LEU A 95 9.31 1.46 0.95
CA LEU A 95 9.24 2.90 1.15
C LEU A 95 10.30 3.69 0.37
N ALA A 96 11.41 3.05 -0.02
CA ALA A 96 12.50 3.73 -0.73
C ALA A 96 12.10 4.18 -2.14
N ASP A 97 11.48 3.29 -2.91
CA ASP A 97 11.11 3.54 -4.31
C ASP A 97 9.61 3.45 -4.58
N ARG A 98 8.79 3.21 -3.53
CA ARG A 98 7.33 3.04 -3.61
C ARG A 98 6.89 1.86 -4.45
N LYS A 99 7.78 0.89 -4.73
CA LYS A 99 7.46 -0.30 -5.51
C LYS A 99 6.67 -1.30 -4.67
N VAL A 100 5.61 -1.87 -5.24
CA VAL A 100 4.99 -3.09 -4.69
C VAL A 100 5.95 -4.25 -4.94
N VAL A 101 6.61 -4.70 -3.87
CA VAL A 101 7.63 -5.77 -3.93
C VAL A 101 7.00 -7.15 -3.78
N GLY A 102 5.86 -7.25 -3.13
CA GLY A 102 5.10 -8.49 -3.02
C GLY A 102 3.61 -8.22 -2.91
N TRP A 103 2.82 -9.18 -3.35
CA TRP A 103 1.37 -9.16 -3.24
C TRP A 103 0.81 -10.58 -3.29
N ALA A 104 -0.40 -10.75 -2.77
CA ALA A 104 -1.17 -11.99 -2.84
C ALA A 104 -2.67 -11.67 -2.94
N LEU A 105 -3.39 -12.47 -3.72
CA LEU A 105 -4.85 -12.47 -3.79
C LEU A 105 -5.36 -13.79 -3.20
N SER A 106 -6.35 -13.71 -2.31
CA SER A 106 -6.94 -14.88 -1.65
C SER A 106 -8.46 -14.74 -1.51
N GLU A 107 -9.16 -15.88 -1.47
CA GLU A 107 -10.60 -15.94 -1.20
C GLU A 107 -10.91 -15.97 0.30
N ASP A 108 -9.91 -16.31 1.12
CA ASP A 108 -9.97 -16.32 2.58
C ASP A 108 -9.03 -15.29 3.20
N MET A 109 -9.21 -15.07 4.51
CA MET A 109 -8.41 -14.13 5.30
C MET A 109 -7.34 -14.84 6.16
N THR A 110 -6.91 -16.04 5.74
CA THR A 110 -5.91 -16.84 6.47
C THR A 110 -4.51 -16.24 6.33
N VAL A 111 -3.68 -16.40 7.36
CA VAL A 111 -2.29 -15.90 7.37
C VAL A 111 -1.49 -16.47 6.20
N GLN A 112 -1.70 -17.76 5.91
CA GLN A 112 -1.01 -18.51 4.88
C GLN A 112 -1.27 -17.94 3.49
N ASN A 113 -2.53 -17.66 3.15
CA ASN A 113 -2.92 -17.20 1.82
C ASN A 113 -2.76 -15.70 1.61
N THR A 114 -2.73 -14.91 2.70
CA THR A 114 -2.60 -13.45 2.68
C THR A 114 -1.15 -13.00 2.88
N VAL A 115 -0.80 -12.59 4.10
CA VAL A 115 0.47 -11.96 4.46
C VAL A 115 1.67 -12.88 4.25
N LEU A 116 1.57 -14.18 4.55
CA LEU A 116 2.70 -15.09 4.37
C LEU A 116 3.05 -15.28 2.89
N LYS A 117 2.02 -15.47 2.05
CA LYS A 117 2.19 -15.60 0.60
C LYS A 117 2.77 -14.31 0.00
N ALA A 118 2.27 -13.14 0.40
CA ALA A 118 2.80 -11.86 -0.02
C ALA A 118 4.25 -11.65 0.44
N TRP A 119 4.58 -12.05 1.68
CA TRP A 119 5.93 -11.98 2.24
C TRP A 119 6.93 -12.84 1.47
N VAL A 120 6.58 -14.10 1.18
CA VAL A 120 7.42 -14.99 0.37
C VAL A 120 7.65 -14.40 -1.02
N HIS A 121 6.61 -13.83 -1.63
CA HIS A 121 6.73 -13.14 -2.91
C HIS A 121 7.67 -11.92 -2.82
N ALA A 122 7.52 -11.08 -1.80
CA ALA A 122 8.38 -9.91 -1.57
C ALA A 122 9.86 -10.29 -1.38
N ARG A 123 10.14 -11.32 -0.57
CA ARG A 123 11.51 -11.80 -0.30
C ARG A 123 12.20 -12.38 -1.53
N ARG A 124 11.46 -12.91 -2.49
CA ARG A 124 12.01 -13.35 -3.79
C ARG A 124 12.37 -12.17 -4.69
N ASN A 125 11.59 -11.10 -4.62
CA ASN A 125 11.76 -9.94 -5.50
C ASN A 125 12.77 -8.93 -4.96
N ARG A 126 13.02 -8.92 -3.64
CA ARG A 126 13.89 -7.94 -3.00
C ARG A 126 14.55 -8.44 -1.72
N THR A 127 15.84 -8.17 -1.61
CA THR A 127 16.64 -8.39 -0.40
C THR A 127 16.29 -7.37 0.68
N ILE A 128 16.51 -7.73 1.94
CA ILE A 128 16.28 -6.81 3.07
C ILE A 128 17.63 -6.36 3.60
N SER A 129 17.69 -5.14 4.11
CA SER A 129 18.83 -4.59 4.82
C SER A 129 18.96 -5.21 6.22
N SER A 130 20.08 -4.93 6.89
CA SER A 130 20.33 -5.38 8.27
C SER A 130 19.43 -4.72 9.32
N ASN A 131 18.90 -3.52 9.04
CA ASN A 131 18.04 -2.77 9.95
C ASN A 131 16.59 -2.73 9.42
N PHE A 132 16.11 -3.87 8.93
CA PHE A 132 14.87 -3.92 8.19
C PHE A 132 13.64 -3.76 9.09
N ILE A 133 12.74 -2.86 8.71
CA ILE A 133 11.44 -2.65 9.37
C ILE A 133 10.34 -3.20 8.49
N PHE A 134 9.52 -4.10 9.05
CA PHE A 134 8.25 -4.50 8.47
C PHE A 134 7.10 -3.85 9.24
N HIS A 135 6.43 -2.89 8.62
CA HIS A 135 5.32 -2.16 9.20
C HIS A 135 3.97 -2.61 8.64
N SER A 136 2.99 -2.80 9.51
CA SER A 136 1.62 -3.14 9.13
C SER A 136 0.60 -2.47 10.04
N ASP A 137 -0.68 -2.59 9.71
CA ASP A 137 -1.74 -2.35 10.67
C ASP A 137 -1.75 -3.42 11.78
N ARG A 138 -2.73 -3.30 12.70
CA ARG A 138 -2.96 -4.25 13.79
C ARG A 138 -3.93 -5.36 13.36
N GLY A 139 -3.89 -5.79 12.11
CA GLY A 139 -4.68 -6.93 11.65
C GLY A 139 -4.25 -8.23 12.31
N VAL A 140 -5.21 -9.11 12.60
CA VAL A 140 -4.97 -10.42 13.22
C VAL A 140 -3.93 -11.23 12.42
N GLN A 141 -3.90 -11.08 11.10
CA GLN A 141 -2.99 -11.78 10.20
C GLN A 141 -1.53 -11.41 10.46
N TYR A 142 -1.26 -10.14 10.79
CA TYR A 142 0.07 -9.64 11.10
C TYR A 142 0.50 -9.97 12.54
N ALA A 143 -0.46 -10.03 13.46
CA ALA A 143 -0.24 -10.36 14.87
C ALA A 143 -0.20 -11.86 15.18
N ALA A 144 -0.55 -12.71 14.20
CA ALA A 144 -0.55 -14.15 14.36
C ALA A 144 0.85 -14.71 14.64
N ASN A 145 0.90 -15.77 15.46
CA ASN A 145 2.14 -16.45 15.87
C ASN A 145 3.04 -16.84 14.68
N THR A 146 2.44 -17.23 13.55
CA THR A 146 3.20 -17.56 12.34
C THR A 146 4.08 -16.39 11.86
N MET A 147 3.53 -15.18 11.83
CA MET A 147 4.27 -14.00 11.36
C MET A 147 5.26 -13.50 12.41
N THR A 148 4.84 -13.43 13.68
CA THR A 148 5.70 -12.99 14.77
C THR A 148 6.91 -13.92 14.94
N ASN A 149 6.73 -15.24 14.75
CA ASN A 149 7.82 -16.21 14.75
C ASN A 149 8.80 -15.97 13.58
N ILE A 150 8.30 -15.76 12.36
CA ILE A 150 9.17 -15.49 11.20
C ILE A 150 10.06 -14.28 11.45
N PHE A 151 9.51 -13.22 12.06
CA PHE A 151 10.26 -12.02 12.36
C PHE A 151 11.20 -12.20 13.56
N SER A 152 10.82 -12.96 14.59
CA SER A 152 11.68 -13.21 15.75
C SER A 152 12.87 -14.13 15.44
N PHE A 153 12.74 -15.05 14.47
CA PHE A 153 13.85 -15.92 14.03
C PHE A 153 14.95 -15.16 13.27
N ASN A 154 14.68 -13.96 12.77
CA ASN A 154 15.66 -13.15 12.05
C ASN A 154 15.88 -11.82 12.77
N SER A 155 17.01 -11.71 13.46
CA SER A 155 17.38 -10.52 14.24
C SER A 155 17.46 -9.22 13.44
N ASN A 156 17.55 -9.30 12.10
CA ASN A 156 17.57 -8.13 11.23
C ASN A 156 16.17 -7.57 10.94
N ILE A 157 15.11 -8.26 11.37
CA ILE A 157 13.73 -7.85 11.12
C ILE A 157 13.12 -7.26 12.39
N THR A 158 12.76 -5.99 12.30
CA THR A 158 11.96 -5.29 13.31
C THR A 158 10.51 -5.22 12.85
N GLN A 159 9.62 -5.91 13.57
CA GLN A 159 8.18 -5.77 13.33
C GLN A 159 7.68 -4.46 13.94
N SER A 160 6.90 -3.71 13.17
CA SER A 160 6.28 -2.45 13.56
C SER A 160 4.79 -2.50 13.27
N MET A 161 3.95 -1.97 14.16
CA MET A 161 2.51 -1.92 13.95
C MET A 161 1.92 -0.54 14.22
N SER A 162 0.90 -0.14 13.45
CA SER A 162 0.14 1.10 13.65
C SER A 162 -0.40 1.24 15.08
N ARG A 163 -0.59 2.47 15.55
CA ARG A 163 -1.36 2.74 16.77
C ARG A 163 -2.84 2.45 16.54
N LYS A 164 -3.56 2.07 17.60
CA LYS A 164 -5.00 1.77 17.52
C LYS A 164 -5.77 2.99 17.01
N GLY A 165 -6.58 2.82 15.97
CA GLY A 165 -7.44 3.88 15.41
C GLY A 165 -6.69 5.00 14.68
N ASN A 166 -5.42 4.77 14.29
CA ASN A 166 -4.58 5.78 13.65
C ASN A 166 -4.22 5.36 12.22
N CYS A 167 -5.07 5.76 11.26
CA CYS A 167 -4.88 5.53 9.82
C CYS A 167 -3.59 6.16 9.27
N TRP A 168 -3.11 7.24 9.89
CA TRP A 168 -1.92 7.95 9.43
C TRP A 168 -0.64 7.14 9.55
N ASP A 169 -0.62 6.12 10.42
CA ASP A 169 0.56 5.28 10.61
C ASP A 169 0.80 4.35 9.41
N ASN A 170 -0.25 4.02 8.63
CA ASN A 170 -0.16 3.18 7.43
C ASN A 170 -0.50 3.93 6.12
N ALA A 171 -0.34 5.26 6.12
CA ALA A 171 -0.84 6.14 5.06
C ALA A 171 -0.35 5.80 3.63
N VAL A 172 0.83 5.19 3.50
CA VAL A 172 1.41 4.80 2.20
C VAL A 172 0.59 3.70 1.55
N ALA A 173 0.27 2.65 2.31
CA ALA A 173 -0.55 1.56 1.80
C ALA A 173 -2.00 2.02 1.57
N GLU A 174 -2.56 2.83 2.47
CA GLU A 174 -3.88 3.43 2.28
C GLU A 174 -3.96 4.27 0.99
N SER A 175 -2.94 5.09 0.73
CA SER A 175 -2.84 5.89 -0.50
C SER A 175 -2.73 5.01 -1.76
N PHE A 176 -1.96 3.93 -1.68
CA PHE A 176 -1.87 2.94 -2.75
C PHE A 176 -3.23 2.30 -3.03
N PHE A 177 -3.92 1.80 -2.01
CA PHE A 177 -5.21 1.14 -2.19
C PHE A 177 -6.29 2.10 -2.67
N LYS A 178 -6.27 3.35 -2.22
CA LYS A 178 -7.13 4.39 -2.78
C LYS A 178 -6.90 4.56 -4.28
N THR A 179 -5.64 4.62 -4.69
CA THR A 179 -5.25 4.77 -6.09
C THR A 179 -5.75 3.60 -6.94
N ILE A 180 -5.40 2.35 -6.57
CA ILE A 180 -5.80 1.18 -7.36
C ILE A 180 -7.33 0.97 -7.40
N LYS A 181 -8.04 1.24 -6.29
CA LYS A 181 -9.50 1.12 -6.23
C LYS A 181 -10.18 2.09 -7.19
N HIS A 182 -9.83 3.37 -7.12
CA HIS A 182 -10.49 4.40 -7.94
C HIS A 182 -10.09 4.35 -9.41
N GLU A 183 -8.83 4.02 -9.70
CA GLU A 183 -8.30 4.10 -11.06
C GLU A 183 -8.54 2.85 -11.88
N TRP A 184 -8.74 1.71 -11.20
CA TRP A 184 -8.90 0.40 -11.82
C TRP A 184 -10.09 -0.38 -11.26
N LEU A 185 -10.05 -0.79 -9.99
CA LEU A 185 -10.98 -1.84 -9.49
C LEU A 185 -12.46 -1.42 -9.50
N TYR A 186 -12.77 -0.14 -9.38
CA TYR A 186 -14.15 0.35 -9.46
C TYR A 186 -14.62 0.60 -10.90
N ARG A 187 -13.73 0.53 -11.87
CA ARG A 187 -14.01 0.86 -13.28
C ARG A 187 -14.09 -0.37 -14.17
N PHE A 188 -13.45 -1.46 -13.76
CA PHE A 188 -13.34 -2.67 -14.56
C PHE A 188 -13.79 -3.87 -13.73
N LYS A 189 -14.41 -4.84 -14.41
CA LYS A 189 -14.68 -6.16 -13.86
C LYS A 189 -13.52 -7.09 -14.26
N PHE A 190 -13.13 -7.93 -13.32
CA PHE A 190 -12.10 -8.96 -13.44
C PHE A 190 -12.69 -10.29 -13.04
#